data_AF-A0AA96S737-F1
#
_entry.id   AF-A0AA96S737-F1
#
_cell.length_a   1.000
_cell.length_b   1.000
_cell.length_c   1.000
_cell.angle_alpha   90.00
_cell.angle_beta   90.00
_cell.angle_gamma   90.00
#
_symmetry.space_group_name_H-M   'P 1'
#
loop_
_entity.id
_entity.type
_entity.pdbx_description
1 polymer ?
#
loop_
_entity_poly.entity_id
_entity_poly.type
_entity_poly.pdbx_seq_one_letter_code
_entity_poly.pdbx_strand_id
1 'polypeptide(L)'
;MPRRSAQTNEAMDTENIIHLPNNEQNNDEVGNLSRMLAAVLDYLSDEEVDEIDVQYILEKTEGLREWWNLYRESNRKLIEEEIRESLGELSLEELQRIREQIKEKQD
;
A
#
# COMPACT_ATOMS: atom_id res chain seq x y z
N MET A 1 -44.56 36.31 34.22
CA MET A 1 -44.25 35.78 32.87
C MET A 1 -43.20 34.70 32.99
N PRO A 2 -43.48 33.45 32.57
CA PRO A 2 -42.52 32.34 32.64
C PRO A 2 -41.65 32.28 31.38
N ARG A 3 -40.33 32.19 31.54
CA ARG A 3 -39.35 32.09 30.46
C ARG A 3 -39.30 30.66 29.91
N ARG A 4 -39.47 30.50 28.59
CA ARG A 4 -39.04 29.30 27.85
C ARG A 4 -37.51 29.26 27.82
N SER A 5 -36.92 28.13 28.15
CA SER A 5 -35.59 27.74 27.67
C SER A 5 -35.69 26.31 27.16
N ALA A 6 -35.36 26.18 25.88
CA ALA A 6 -35.54 25.01 25.06
C ALA A 6 -34.65 23.85 25.52
N GLN A 7 -35.22 22.67 25.43
CA GLN A 7 -34.55 21.39 25.42
C GLN A 7 -33.77 21.29 24.11
N THR A 8 -32.44 21.23 24.16
CA THR A 8 -31.60 20.75 23.06
C THR A 8 -30.79 19.58 23.60
N ASN A 9 -31.17 18.39 23.14
CA ASN A 9 -30.34 17.19 23.20
C ASN A 9 -29.06 17.46 22.40
N GLU A 10 -27.92 17.49 23.07
CA GLU A 10 -26.64 17.21 22.42
C GLU A 10 -26.17 15.85 22.93
N ALA A 11 -26.39 14.86 22.08
CA ALA A 11 -25.83 13.54 22.21
C ALA A 11 -24.35 13.58 21.82
N MET A 12 -23.52 12.91 22.63
CA MET A 12 -22.27 12.23 22.28
C MET A 12 -21.29 12.95 21.33
N ASP A 13 -20.14 13.33 21.89
CA ASP A 13 -18.85 13.05 21.26
C ASP A 13 -17.87 12.59 22.35
N THR A 14 -18.03 11.34 22.78
CA THR A 14 -16.94 10.59 23.41
C THR A 14 -15.86 10.45 22.36
N GLU A 15 -14.78 11.21 22.52
CA GLU A 15 -13.50 10.99 21.85
C GLU A 15 -13.16 9.49 21.92
N ASN A 16 -13.32 8.78 20.81
CA ASN A 16 -12.73 7.46 20.62
C ASN A 16 -11.21 7.66 20.52
N ILE A 17 -10.56 7.81 21.66
CA ILE A 17 -9.12 7.57 21.77
C ILE A 17 -8.95 6.07 21.53
N ILE A 18 -8.64 5.71 20.29
CA ILE A 18 -8.26 4.37 19.92
C ILE A 18 -6.96 4.08 20.68
N HIS A 19 -7.08 3.43 21.84
CA HIS A 19 -5.96 2.85 22.55
C HIS A 19 -5.42 1.68 21.69
N LEU A 20 -4.37 1.93 20.90
CA LEU A 20 -3.62 0.84 20.29
C LEU A 20 -2.90 0.04 21.39
N PRO A 21 -3.06 -1.29 21.43
CA PRO A 21 -2.40 -2.14 22.41
C PRO A 21 -0.88 -2.20 22.18
N ASN A 22 -0.17 -2.54 23.24
CA ASN A 22 1.24 -2.28 23.50
C ASN A 22 2.20 -3.27 22.77
N ASN A 23 3.10 -2.71 21.95
CA ASN A 23 4.53 -2.99 21.73
C ASN A 23 5.18 -4.37 21.43
N GLU A 24 4.48 -5.49 21.23
CA GLU A 24 5.13 -6.67 20.59
C GLU A 24 4.37 -7.24 19.38
N GLN A 25 3.04 -7.09 19.33
CA GLN A 25 2.23 -7.41 18.14
C GLN A 25 2.21 -6.29 17.08
N ASN A 26 2.67 -5.09 17.44
CA ASN A 26 2.61 -3.90 16.57
C ASN A 26 3.49 -3.99 15.31
N ASN A 27 4.58 -4.77 15.32
CA ASN A 27 5.45 -4.88 14.13
C ASN A 27 4.72 -5.56 12.97
N ASP A 28 3.92 -6.59 13.25
CA ASP A 28 3.12 -7.27 12.23
C ASP A 28 1.94 -6.40 11.76
N GLU A 29 1.37 -5.59 12.65
CA GLU A 29 0.26 -4.70 12.30
C GLU A 29 0.72 -3.56 11.40
N VAL A 30 1.83 -2.89 11.73
CA VAL A 30 2.43 -1.85 10.89
C VAL A 30 2.86 -2.41 9.54
N GLY A 31 3.42 -3.62 9.50
CA GLY A 31 3.76 -4.33 8.26
C GLY A 31 2.53 -4.65 7.41
N ASN A 32 1.45 -5.14 8.02
CA ASN A 32 0.20 -5.41 7.33
C ASN A 32 -0.46 -4.14 6.79
N LEU A 33 -0.51 -3.06 7.58
CA LEU A 33 -1.03 -1.77 7.14
C LEU A 33 -0.20 -1.21 5.99
N SER A 34 1.13 -1.32 6.06
CA SER A 34 2.05 -0.94 4.98
C SER A 34 1.76 -1.72 3.69
N ARG A 35 1.52 -3.03 3.79
CA ARG A 35 1.16 -3.88 2.65
C ARG A 35 -0.21 -3.54 2.09
N MET A 36 -1.20 -3.27 2.94
CA MET A 36 -2.54 -2.85 2.49
C MET A 36 -2.49 -1.51 1.77
N LEU A 37 -1.74 -0.54 2.31
CA LEU A 37 -1.53 0.76 1.67
C LEU A 37 -0.86 0.59 0.30
N ALA A 38 0.16 -0.26 0.20
CA ALA A 38 0.82 -0.55 -1.06
C ALA A 38 -0.13 -1.13 -2.11
N ALA A 39 -0.99 -2.08 -1.73
CA ALA A 39 -1.97 -2.67 -2.64
C ALA A 39 -2.98 -1.64 -3.17
N VAL A 40 -3.40 -0.69 -2.32
CA VAL A 40 -4.29 0.40 -2.73
C VAL A 40 -3.58 1.35 -3.69
N LEU A 41 -2.34 1.77 -3.38
CA LEU A 41 -1.59 2.66 -4.26
C LEU A 41 -1.26 2.02 -5.60
N ASP A 42 -1.01 0.70 -5.63
CA ASP A 42 -0.80 -0.05 -6.87
C ASP A 42 -2.05 -0.06 -7.74
N TYR A 43 -3.21 -0.35 -7.14
CA TYR A 43 -4.51 -0.28 -7.81
C TYR A 43 -4.84 1.12 -8.34
N LEU A 44 -4.55 2.17 -7.55
CA LEU A 44 -4.77 3.56 -7.97
C LEU A 44 -3.76 4.05 -9.00
N SER A 45 -2.61 3.39 -9.13
CA SER A 45 -1.59 3.73 -10.13
C SER A 45 -1.87 3.10 -11.49
N ASP A 46 -2.88 2.23 -11.58
CA ASP A 46 -3.28 1.59 -12.82
C ASP A 46 -3.89 2.63 -13.77
N GLU A 47 -3.39 2.68 -15.00
CA GLU A 47 -3.85 3.59 -16.06
C GLU A 47 -5.32 3.34 -16.45
N GLU A 48 -5.89 2.16 -16.13
CA GLU A 48 -7.32 1.89 -16.31
C GLU A 48 -8.20 2.58 -15.25
N VAL A 49 -7.63 3.03 -14.13
CA VAL A 49 -8.34 3.71 -13.05
C VAL A 49 -8.28 5.23 -13.27
N ASP A 50 -8.90 5.68 -14.36
CA ASP A 50 -8.93 7.08 -14.80
C ASP A 50 -9.66 8.06 -13.83
N GLU A 51 -10.37 7.54 -12.84
CA GLU A 51 -11.20 8.37 -11.95
C GLU A 51 -10.42 9.07 -10.83
N ILE A 52 -9.21 8.61 -10.50
CA ILE A 52 -8.44 9.10 -9.36
C ILE A 52 -7.04 9.52 -9.79
N ASP A 53 -6.74 10.81 -9.65
CA ASP A 53 -5.38 11.33 -9.83
C ASP A 53 -4.48 10.91 -8.64
N VAL A 54 -3.79 9.78 -8.81
CA VAL A 54 -2.83 9.25 -7.82
C VAL A 54 -1.69 10.25 -7.54
N GLN A 55 -1.31 11.06 -8.54
CA GLN A 55 -0.24 12.03 -8.39
C GLN A 55 -0.66 13.14 -7.41
N TYR A 56 -1.91 13.58 -7.46
CA TYR A 56 -2.46 14.51 -6.48
C TYR A 56 -2.41 13.94 -5.06
N ILE A 57 -2.79 12.67 -4.85
CA ILE A 57 -2.73 12.02 -3.53
C ILE A 57 -1.29 12.00 -2.99
N LEU A 58 -0.34 11.56 -3.82
CA LEU A 58 1.08 11.49 -3.45
C LEU A 58 1.69 12.87 -3.14
N GLU A 59 1.18 13.96 -3.74
CA GLU A 59 1.64 15.33 -3.48
C GLU A 59 0.97 15.99 -2.27
N LYS A 60 -0.29 15.62 -1.98
CA LYS A 60 -1.06 16.23 -0.87
C LYS A 60 -0.94 15.49 0.44
N THR A 61 -0.41 14.27 0.45
CA THR A 61 -0.14 13.52 1.67
C THR A 61 1.34 13.57 2.01
N GLU A 62 1.66 14.22 3.13
CA GLU A 62 3.04 14.33 3.63
C GLU A 62 3.65 12.94 3.85
N GLY A 63 4.89 12.75 3.37
CA GLY A 63 5.64 11.50 3.53
C GLY A 63 5.21 10.34 2.64
N LEU A 64 4.03 10.38 2.02
CA LEU A 64 3.49 9.26 1.24
C LEU A 64 4.33 8.94 -0.02
N ARG A 65 4.79 9.98 -0.73
CA ARG A 65 5.66 9.82 -1.91
C ARG A 65 6.99 9.18 -1.57
N GLU A 66 7.63 9.63 -0.49
CA GLU A 66 8.91 9.09 -0.02
C GLU A 66 8.75 7.64 0.41
N TRP A 67 7.72 7.36 1.22
CA TRP A 67 7.39 6.02 1.65
C TRP A 67 7.12 5.09 0.46
N TRP A 68 6.35 5.53 -0.53
CA TRP A 68 6.02 4.73 -1.71
C TRP A 68 7.26 4.39 -2.55
N ASN A 69 8.18 5.34 -2.69
CA ASN A 69 9.44 5.10 -3.39
C ASN A 69 10.32 4.08 -2.65
N LEU A 70 10.46 4.23 -1.33
CA LEU A 70 11.22 3.28 -0.50
C LEU A 70 10.60 1.88 -0.53
N TYR A 71 9.27 1.79 -0.44
CA TYR A 71 8.55 0.53 -0.52
C TYR A 71 8.80 -0.17 -1.86
N ARG A 72 8.59 0.51 -2.99
CA ARG A 72 8.83 -0.06 -4.33
C ARG A 72 10.27 -0.50 -4.52
N GLU A 73 11.24 0.29 -4.05
CA GLU A 73 12.65 -0.06 -4.16
C GLU A 73 13.02 -1.29 -3.31
N SER A 74 12.50 -1.38 -2.09
CA SER A 74 12.70 -2.55 -1.24
C SER A 74 12.06 -3.81 -1.83
N ASN A 75 10.83 -3.69 -2.34
CA ASN A 75 10.11 -4.78 -2.97
C ASN A 75 10.82 -5.25 -4.25
N ARG A 76 11.33 -4.32 -5.06
CA ARG A 76 12.13 -4.63 -6.26
C ARG A 76 13.35 -5.49 -5.93
N LYS A 77 14.08 -5.14 -4.87
CA LYS A 77 15.27 -5.90 -4.43
C LYS A 77 14.91 -7.30 -3.94
N LEU A 78 13.82 -7.43 -3.18
CA LEU A 78 13.35 -8.72 -2.70
C LEU A 78 12.97 -9.63 -3.88
N ILE A 79 12.15 -9.11 -4.80
CA ILE A 79 11.75 -9.84 -6.01
C ILE A 79 12.98 -10.19 -6.88
N GLU A 80 13.95 -9.29 -7.03
CA GLU A 80 15.16 -9.58 -7.79
C GLU A 80 15.97 -10.75 -7.18
N GLU A 81 16.09 -10.78 -5.86
CA GLU A 81 16.79 -11.88 -5.17
C GLU A 81 16.01 -13.19 -5.32
N GLU A 82 14.69 -13.17 -5.09
CA GLU A 82 13.82 -14.35 -5.25
C GLU A 82 13.88 -14.91 -6.68
N ILE A 83 13.89 -14.02 -7.70
CA ILE A 83 14.07 -14.42 -9.10
C ILE A 83 15.45 -15.02 -9.30
N ARG A 84 16.52 -14.41 -8.78
CA ARG A 84 17.88 -14.91 -8.96
C ARG A 84 18.06 -16.30 -8.35
N GLU A 85 17.54 -16.50 -7.15
CA GLU A 85 17.53 -17.80 -6.48
C GLU A 85 16.74 -18.83 -7.29
N SER A 86 15.51 -18.48 -7.70
CA SER A 86 14.62 -19.37 -8.45
C SER A 86 15.18 -19.76 -9.83
N LEU A 87 15.80 -18.81 -10.53
CA LEU A 87 16.39 -19.05 -11.86
C LEU A 87 17.71 -19.86 -11.77
N GLY A 88 18.42 -19.81 -10.64
CA GLY A 88 19.66 -20.55 -10.43
C GLY A 88 19.49 -22.06 -10.42
N GLU A 89 18.29 -22.55 -10.09
CA GLU A 89 17.96 -23.99 -10.02
C GLU A 89 17.44 -24.56 -11.34
N LEU A 90 17.14 -23.71 -12.33
CA LEU A 90 16.55 -24.12 -13.61
C LEU A 90 17.59 -24.65 -14.60
N SER A 91 17.16 -25.56 -15.47
CA SER A 91 17.98 -26.02 -16.59
C SER A 91 18.12 -24.97 -17.69
N LEU A 92 19.14 -25.11 -18.54
CA LEU A 92 19.38 -24.21 -19.67
C LEU A 92 18.16 -24.11 -20.61
N GLU A 93 17.46 -25.22 -20.85
CA GLU A 93 16.28 -25.25 -21.74
C GLU A 93 15.11 -24.46 -21.15
N GLU A 94 14.87 -24.58 -19.84
CA GLU A 94 13.83 -23.83 -19.12
C GLU A 94 14.13 -22.33 -19.10
N LEU A 95 15.39 -21.95 -18.83
CA LEU A 95 15.85 -20.57 -18.91
C LEU A 95 15.66 -19.98 -20.32
N GLN A 96 15.89 -20.79 -21.35
CA GLN A 96 15.72 -20.34 -22.74
C GLN A 96 14.24 -20.12 -23.10
N ARG A 97 13.33 -20.99 -22.62
CA ARG A 97 11.88 -20.79 -22.77
C ARG A 97 11.40 -19.51 -22.08
N ILE A 98 11.85 -19.25 -20.86
CA ILE A 98 11.52 -18.01 -20.13
C ILE A 98 12.02 -16.79 -20.90
N ARG A 99 13.24 -16.84 -21.43
CA ARG A 99 13.81 -15.75 -22.23
C ARG A 99 12.99 -15.47 -23.49
N GLU A 100 12.50 -16.50 -24.19
CA GLU A 100 11.66 -16.35 -25.37
C GLU A 100 10.31 -15.71 -25.02
N GLN A 101 9.64 -16.17 -23.95
CA GLN A 101 8.38 -15.59 -23.46
C GLN A 101 8.49 -14.11 -23.07
N ILE A 102 9.61 -13.70 -22.47
CA ILE A 102 9.85 -12.30 -22.12
C ILE A 102 10.01 -11.45 -23.38
N LYS A 103 10.71 -11.98 -24.40
CA LYS A 103 10.95 -11.26 -25.65
C LYS A 103 9.65 -10.99 -26.41
N GLU A 104 8.73 -11.95 -26.43
CA GLU A 104 7.41 -11.81 -27.09
C GLU A 104 6.50 -10.78 -26.41
N LYS A 105 6.68 -10.46 -25.12
CA LYS A 105 5.88 -9.45 -24.40
C LYS A 105 6.37 -8.02 -24.60
N GLN A 106 7.57 -7.84 -25.16
CA GLN A 106 8.15 -6.52 -25.43
C GLN A 106 7.89 -6.04 -26.87
N ASP A 107 7.38 -6.91 -27.74
CA ASP A 107 6.93 -6.61 -29.11
C ASP A 107 5.41 -6.33 -29.14
#